data_AF-X8AGP4-F1
#
_entry.id   AF-X8AGP4-F1
#
_cell.length_a   1.000
_cell.length_b   1.000
_cell.length_c   1.000
_cell.angle_alpha   90.00
_cell.angle_beta   90.00
_cell.angle_gamma   90.00
#
_symmetry.space_group_name_H-M   'P 1'
#
loop_
_entity.id
_entity.type
_entity.pdbx_description
1 polymer ?
#
loop_
_entity_poly.entity_id
_entity_poly.type
_entity_poly.pdbx_seq_one_letter_code
_entity_poly.pdbx_strand_id
1 'polypeptide(L)'
;MARRDPGRPNLLEKVSMAPEDKSRLVKLTAARMRTDSDRDIRPALLVHLAFAAADFAFQRWVRTSTEDRQPLQLLVSEALQAVMHPRWQPQRSRTTRPQKRARR
;
A
#
# COMPACT_ATOMS: atom_id res chain seq x y z
N MET A 1 -25.40 30.67 -26.14
CA MET A 1 -25.82 29.49 -25.34
C MET A 1 -25.06 28.27 -25.83
N ALA A 2 -24.76 27.33 -24.92
CA ALA A 2 -24.17 25.98 -25.11
C ALA A 2 -22.64 25.93 -25.36
N ARG A 3 -21.79 25.21 -24.59
CA ARG A 3 -21.89 24.49 -23.30
C ARG A 3 -20.50 24.55 -22.66
N ARG A 4 -20.43 24.77 -21.34
CA ARG A 4 -19.23 24.49 -20.53
C ARG A 4 -18.96 22.99 -20.64
N ASP A 5 -17.81 22.61 -21.17
CA ASP A 5 -17.31 21.24 -21.14
C ASP A 5 -17.07 20.88 -19.65
N PRO A 6 -17.75 19.87 -19.07
CA PRO A 6 -17.53 19.49 -17.69
C PRO A 6 -16.11 18.94 -17.56
N GLY A 7 -15.30 19.60 -16.74
CA GLY A 7 -13.87 19.37 -16.58
C GLY A 7 -13.50 17.90 -16.63
N ARG A 8 -12.77 17.53 -17.70
CA ARG A 8 -12.10 16.24 -17.82
C ARG A 8 -11.18 16.05 -16.60
N PRO A 9 -11.44 15.07 -15.71
CA PRO A 9 -10.62 14.78 -14.53
C PRO A 9 -9.30 14.06 -14.89
N ASN A 10 -8.75 14.36 -16.06
CA ASN A 10 -7.61 13.69 -16.66
C ASN A 10 -6.30 14.41 -16.30
N LEU A 11 -6.38 15.50 -15.53
CA LEU A 11 -5.27 16.39 -15.19
C LEU A 11 -4.68 16.12 -13.79
N LEU A 12 -4.89 14.92 -13.26
CA LEU A 12 -3.95 14.34 -12.30
C LEU A 12 -3.00 13.48 -13.11
N GLU A 13 -2.20 14.15 -13.93
CA GLU A 13 -0.95 13.56 -14.41
C GLU A 13 -0.25 13.01 -13.18
N LYS A 14 -0.18 11.68 -13.13
CA LYS A 14 0.33 10.90 -12.00
C LYS A 14 1.51 11.65 -11.41
N VAL A 15 1.42 12.05 -10.15
CA VAL A 15 2.59 12.40 -9.34
C VAL A 15 3.39 11.11 -9.21
N SER A 16 4.14 10.79 -10.26
CA SER A 16 4.93 9.59 -10.37
C SER A 16 6.28 9.95 -9.79
N MET A 17 6.57 9.39 -8.62
CA MET A 17 7.90 9.47 -8.05
C MET A 17 8.92 8.94 -9.07
N ALA A 18 10.06 9.64 -9.19
CA ALA A 18 11.10 9.25 -10.12
C ALA A 18 11.64 7.83 -9.78
N PRO A 19 12.03 7.01 -10.76
CA PRO A 19 12.56 5.66 -10.51
C PRO A 19 13.73 5.65 -9.50
N GLU A 20 14.56 6.69 -9.53
CA GLU A 20 15.73 6.88 -8.68
C GLU A 20 15.34 7.04 -7.21
N ASP A 21 14.29 7.83 -6.93
CA ASP A 21 13.75 8.03 -5.58
C ASP A 21 13.20 6.73 -5.01
N LYS A 22 12.59 5.89 -5.86
CA LYS A 22 12.10 4.57 -5.45
C LYS A 22 13.24 3.66 -5.02
N SER A 23 14.30 3.60 -5.81
CA SER A 23 15.49 2.79 -5.50
C SER A 23 16.13 3.24 -4.17
N ARG A 24 16.18 4.55 -3.92
CA ARG A 24 16.68 5.11 -2.66
C ARG A 24 15.80 4.75 -1.47
N LEU A 25 14.48 4.80 -1.62
CA LEU A 25 13.54 4.39 -0.58
C LEU A 25 13.66 2.90 -0.24
N VAL A 26 13.88 2.03 -1.24
CA VAL A 26 14.13 0.61 -1.01
C VAL A 26 15.39 0.40 -0.17
N LYS A 27 16.50 1.06 -0.52
CA LYS A 27 17.75 0.99 0.27
C LYS A 27 17.56 1.49 1.70
N LEU A 28 16.87 2.61 1.90
CA LEU A 28 16.56 3.14 3.23
C LEU A 28 15.65 2.22 4.05
N THR A 29 14.71 1.56 3.40
CA THR A 29 13.81 0.59 4.04
C THR A 29 14.58 -0.67 4.44
N ALA A 30 15.45 -1.18 3.54
CA ALA A 30 16.30 -2.33 3.82
C ALA A 30 17.26 -2.07 4.99
N ALA A 31 17.87 -0.88 5.03
CA ALA A 31 18.71 -0.45 6.15
C ALA A 31 17.93 -0.45 7.48
N ARG A 32 16.68 0.05 7.50
CA ARG A 32 15.82 0.01 8.70
C ARG A 32 15.43 -1.41 9.10
N MET A 33 15.22 -2.28 8.13
CA MET A 33 14.90 -3.70 8.35
C MET A 33 16.13 -4.54 8.71
N ARG A 34 17.34 -3.98 8.60
CA ARG A 34 18.62 -4.69 8.75
C ARG A 34 18.75 -5.86 7.77
N THR A 35 18.31 -5.65 6.54
CA THR A 35 18.34 -6.63 5.43
C THR A 35 19.14 -6.07 4.26
N ASP A 36 19.65 -6.96 3.41
CA ASP A 36 20.29 -6.60 2.14
C ASP A 36 19.21 -6.47 1.04
N SER A 37 19.05 -5.28 0.44
CA SER A 37 18.04 -5.04 -0.59
C SER A 37 18.25 -5.84 -1.87
N ASP A 38 19.47 -6.30 -2.15
CA ASP A 38 19.78 -7.04 -3.38
C ASP A 38 19.47 -8.54 -3.22
N ARG A 39 19.35 -9.01 -1.97
CA ARG A 39 19.11 -10.42 -1.62
C ARG A 39 17.75 -10.66 -0.97
N ASP A 40 17.11 -9.60 -0.49
CA ASP A 40 15.83 -9.65 0.21
C ASP A 40 14.79 -8.80 -0.52
N ILE A 41 13.74 -9.45 -1.00
CA ILE A 41 12.65 -8.80 -1.73
C ILE A 41 11.71 -7.98 -0.82
N ARG A 42 11.72 -8.23 0.50
CA ARG A 42 10.75 -7.63 1.45
C ARG A 42 10.78 -6.10 1.48
N PRO A 43 11.94 -5.41 1.53
CA PRO A 43 11.98 -3.95 1.53
C PRO A 43 11.40 -3.35 0.25
N ALA A 44 11.69 -3.97 -0.90
CA ALA A 44 11.13 -3.55 -2.19
C ALA A 44 9.60 -3.70 -2.20
N LEU A 45 9.08 -4.86 -1.80
CA LEU A 45 7.64 -5.10 -1.74
C LEU A 45 6.92 -4.11 -0.82
N LEU A 46 7.48 -3.81 0.36
CA LEU A 46 6.89 -2.84 1.28
C LEU A 46 6.80 -1.45 0.66
N VAL A 47 7.85 -0.98 0.01
CA VAL A 47 7.83 0.31 -0.69
C VAL A 47 6.76 0.30 -1.79
N HIS A 48 6.73 -0.73 -2.63
CA HIS A 48 5.74 -0.83 -3.70
C HIS A 48 4.29 -0.84 -3.17
N LEU A 49 4.03 -1.60 -2.11
CA LEU A 49 2.71 -1.70 -1.52
C LEU A 49 2.27 -0.40 -0.83
N ALA A 50 3.20 0.28 -0.15
CA ALA A 50 2.96 1.60 0.43
C ALA A 50 2.58 2.63 -0.65
N PHE A 51 3.30 2.68 -1.77
CA PHE A 51 2.96 3.57 -2.89
C PHE A 51 1.59 3.24 -3.48
N ALA A 52 1.28 1.97 -3.71
CA ALA A 52 -0.01 1.56 -4.23
C ALA A 52 -1.17 1.95 -3.29
N ALA A 53 -0.98 1.83 -1.98
CA ALA A 53 -1.98 2.22 -0.98
C ALA A 53 -2.18 3.75 -0.93
N ALA A 54 -1.09 4.52 -0.98
CA ALA A 54 -1.16 5.98 -1.01
C ALA A 54 -1.85 6.49 -2.29
N ASP A 55 -1.51 5.92 -3.45
CA ASP A 55 -2.14 6.24 -4.73
C ASP A 55 -3.64 5.90 -4.71
N PHE A 56 -4.01 4.74 -4.17
CA PHE A 56 -5.41 4.37 -3.98
C PHE A 56 -6.16 5.37 -3.09
N ALA A 57 -5.59 5.76 -1.94
CA ALA A 57 -6.19 6.74 -1.04
C ALA A 57 -6.38 8.09 -1.73
N PHE A 58 -5.39 8.53 -2.51
CA PHE A 58 -5.45 9.76 -3.29
C PHE A 58 -6.56 9.70 -4.36
N GLN A 59 -6.60 8.65 -5.17
CA GLN A 59 -7.64 8.47 -6.18
C GLN A 59 -9.04 8.44 -5.57
N ARG A 60 -9.20 7.79 -4.41
CA ARG A 60 -10.46 7.78 -3.66
C ARG A 60 -10.85 9.18 -3.21
N TRP A 61 -9.92 9.92 -2.60
CA TRP A 61 -10.15 11.29 -2.13
C TRP A 61 -10.59 12.23 -3.26
N VAL A 62 -9.96 12.13 -4.43
CA VAL A 62 -10.31 12.93 -5.62
C VAL A 62 -11.75 12.67 -6.08
N ARG A 63 -12.20 11.41 -5.99
CA ARG A 63 -13.53 10.98 -6.45
C ARG A 63 -14.64 11.26 -5.43
N THR A 64 -14.33 11.41 -4.14
CA THR A 64 -15.33 11.74 -3.10
C THR A 64 -15.83 13.18 -3.24
N SER A 65 -17.14 13.39 -3.10
CA SER A 65 -17.78 14.71 -3.07
C SER A 65 -17.17 15.59 -1.98
N THR A 66 -17.17 16.91 -2.17
CA THR A 66 -16.54 17.86 -1.23
C THR A 66 -17.22 17.90 0.14
N GLU A 67 -18.50 17.52 0.24
CA GLU A 67 -19.28 17.55 1.48
C GLU A 67 -18.90 16.42 2.45
N ASP A 68 -18.48 15.26 1.94
CA ASP A 68 -18.10 14.07 2.75
C ASP A 68 -16.58 13.79 2.73
N ARG A 69 -15.79 14.74 2.22
CA ARG A 69 -14.37 14.54 1.95
C ARG A 69 -13.54 14.65 3.23
N GLN A 70 -13.10 13.51 3.75
CA GLN A 70 -12.08 13.47 4.80
C GLN A 70 -10.75 14.11 4.32
N PRO A 71 -9.92 14.64 5.24
CA PRO A 71 -8.60 15.16 4.89
C PRO A 71 -7.75 14.10 4.19
N LEU A 72 -7.07 14.46 3.09
CA LEU A 72 -6.23 13.54 2.32
C LEU A 72 -5.16 12.86 3.19
N GLN A 73 -4.52 13.63 4.07
CA GLN A 73 -3.49 13.12 4.98
C GLN A 73 -4.02 11.98 5.88
N LEU A 74 -5.28 12.06 6.31
CA LEU A 74 -5.91 11.03 7.12
C LEU A 74 -6.14 9.76 6.29
N LEU A 75 -6.73 9.87 5.10
CA LEU A 75 -6.98 8.74 4.20
C LEU A 75 -5.69 8.03 3.78
N VAL A 76 -4.63 8.79 3.45
CA VAL A 76 -3.33 8.22 3.10
C VAL A 76 -2.72 7.49 4.30
N SER A 77 -2.80 8.09 5.50
CA SER A 77 -2.30 7.47 6.72
C SER A 77 -3.03 6.16 7.03
N GLU A 78 -4.36 6.14 6.92
CA GLU A 78 -5.17 4.93 7.13
C GLU A 78 -4.80 3.82 6.14
N ALA A 79 -4.63 4.16 4.86
CA ALA A 79 -4.25 3.18 3.83
C ALA A 79 -2.85 2.59 4.08
N LEU A 80 -1.88 3.41 4.48
CA LEU A 80 -0.53 2.95 4.83
C LEU A 80 -0.54 2.08 6.09
N GLN A 81 -1.28 2.48 7.14
CA GLN A 81 -1.43 1.67 8.35
C GLN A 81 -2.07 0.31 8.04
N ALA A 82 -3.07 0.30 7.15
CA ALA A 82 -3.72 -0.93 6.70
C ALA A 82 -2.76 -1.92 6.03
N VAL A 83 -1.76 -1.42 5.29
CA VAL A 83 -0.69 -2.22 4.66
C VAL A 83 0.29 -2.77 5.68
N MET A 84 0.71 -1.95 6.63
CA MET A 84 1.71 -2.33 7.64
C MET A 84 1.13 -3.17 8.78
N HIS A 85 -0.21 -3.31 8.85
CA HIS A 85 -0.88 -3.93 9.97
C HIS A 85 -0.51 -5.42 10.14
N PRO A 86 -0.19 -5.88 11.37
CA PRO A 86 0.10 -7.29 11.68
C PRO A 86 -0.99 -8.31 11.31
N ARG A 87 -2.19 -7.87 10.94
CA ARG A 87 -3.32 -8.73 10.53
C ARG A 87 -3.02 -9.54 9.27
N TRP A 88 -2.05 -9.10 8.48
CA TRP A 88 -1.56 -9.81 7.30
C TRP A 88 -0.48 -10.84 7.64
N GLN A 89 -0.04 -10.92 8.90
CA GLN A 89 0.86 -11.99 9.32
C GLN A 89 0.08 -13.30 9.20
N PRO A 90 0.63 -14.31 8.49
CA PRO A 90 0.00 -15.61 8.42
C PRO A 90 -0.25 -16.08 9.85
N GLN A 91 -1.52 -16.28 10.19
CA GLN A 91 -1.87 -16.97 11.41
C GLN A 91 -1.19 -18.33 11.27
N ARG A 92 -0.07 -18.53 12.00
CA ARG A 92 0.63 -19.81 12.03
C ARG A 92 -0.41 -20.81 12.46
N SER A 93 -0.98 -21.49 11.47
CA SER A 93 -1.98 -22.52 11.66
C SER A 93 -1.37 -23.42 12.71
N ARG A 94 -2.02 -23.53 13.86
CA ARG A 94 -1.68 -24.56 14.83
C ARG A 94 -1.81 -25.84 14.02
N THR A 95 -0.68 -26.41 13.60
CA THR A 95 -0.65 -27.69 12.92
C THR A 95 -1.21 -28.67 13.94
N THR A 96 -2.50 -28.95 13.83
CA THR A 96 -3.16 -30.01 14.58
C THR A 96 -2.48 -31.29 14.14
N ARG A 97 -1.50 -31.73 14.93
CA ARG A 97 -0.80 -32.99 14.76
C ARG A 97 -1.89 -34.07 14.63
N PRO A 98 -1.90 -34.88 13.56
CA PRO A 98 -2.93 -35.89 13.41
C PRO A 98 -2.74 -36.91 14.53
N GLN A 99 -3.73 -37.02 15.42
CA GLN A 99 -3.80 -38.05 16.43
C GLN A 99 -3.87 -39.39 15.69
N LYS A 100 -2.77 -40.16 15.72
CA LYS A 100 -2.74 -41.54 15.24
C LYS A 100 -3.90 -42.28 15.92
N ARG A 101 -4.97 -42.52 15.17
CA ARG A 101 -5.94 -43.57 15.51
C ARG A 101 -5.18 -44.89 15.36
N ALA A 102 -4.65 -45.37 16.49
CA ALA A 102 -4.27 -46.77 16.61
C ALA A 102 -5.53 -47.59 16.34
N ARG A 103 -5.45 -48.38 15.26
CA ARG A 103 -6.48 -49.31 14.83
C ARG A 103 -6.55 -50.44 15.85
N ARG A 104 -7.80 -50.85 16.13
CA ARG A 104 -8.32 -52.17 16.53
C ARG A 104 -7.36 -53.15 17.18
#